data_AF-A0A842U6X7-F1
#
_entry.id   AF-A0A842U6X7-F1
#
_cell.length_a   1.000
_cell.length_b   1.000
_cell.length_c   1.000
_cell.angle_alpha   90.00
_cell.angle_beta   90.00
_cell.angle_gamma   90.00
#
_symmetry.space_group_name_H-M   'P 1'
#
loop_
_entity.id
_entity.type
_entity.pdbx_description
1 polymer ?
#
loop_
_entity_poly.entity_id
_entity_poly.type
_entity_poly.pdbx_seq_one_letter_code
_entity_poly.pdbx_strand_id
1 'polypeptide(L)'
;MNNKSSRRCYNCQSPLIYSDFIRTNRVEYSKKTLDGLWNLNIVELYCCACFKAFKKKLELEELKDKLFPRYCAICRKKLELHEPP
;
A
#
# COMPACT_ATOMS: atom_id res chain seq x y z
N MET A 1 -11.21 -27.63 9.04
CA MET A 1 -10.55 -26.56 9.82
C MET A 1 -9.77 -25.68 8.85
N ASN A 2 -10.19 -24.44 8.61
CA ASN A 2 -9.46 -23.52 7.74
C ASN A 2 -8.20 -23.05 8.47
N ASN A 3 -7.07 -23.70 8.20
CA ASN A 3 -5.78 -23.29 8.71
C ASN A 3 -5.36 -22.01 7.98
N LYS A 4 -5.83 -20.86 8.46
CA LYS A 4 -5.45 -19.56 7.89
C LYS A 4 -3.95 -19.41 8.08
N SER A 5 -3.22 -19.44 6.97
CA SER A 5 -1.76 -19.32 6.97
C SER A 5 -1.32 -18.11 7.79
N SER A 6 -0.28 -18.30 8.61
CA SER A 6 0.33 -17.22 9.37
C SER A 6 0.97 -16.24 8.40
N ARG A 7 0.34 -15.08 8.19
CA ARG A 7 0.89 -14.01 7.36
C ARG A 7 1.76 -13.07 8.20
N ARG A 8 2.74 -12.46 7.55
CA ARG A 8 3.63 -11.46 8.16
C ARG A 8 3.59 -10.18 7.35
N CYS A 9 3.82 -9.06 8.04
CA CYS A 9 4.00 -7.77 7.41
C CYS A 9 5.17 -7.85 6.43
N TYR A 10 4.95 -7.47 5.17
CA TYR A 10 5.97 -7.49 4.14
C TYR A 10 7.20 -6.66 4.53
N ASN A 11 6.97 -5.47 5.12
CA ASN A 11 8.04 -4.57 5.50
C ASN A 11 8.79 -4.96 6.78
N CYS A 12 8.09 -5.23 7.89
CA CYS A 12 8.72 -5.42 9.20
C CYS A 12 8.64 -6.85 9.77
N GLN A 13 8.08 -7.80 9.01
CA GLN A 13 7.96 -9.22 9.36
C GLN A 13 7.15 -9.53 10.63
N SER A 14 6.53 -8.51 11.24
CA SER A 14 5.60 -8.68 12.35
C SER A 14 4.41 -9.58 11.95
N PRO A 15 3.93 -10.45 12.86
CA PRO A 15 2.81 -11.33 12.56
C PRO A 15 1.54 -10.50 12.29
N LEU A 16 0.78 -10.91 11.28
CA LEU A 16 -0.51 -10.31 10.97
C LEU A 16 -1.63 -11.19 11.51
N ILE A 17 -2.65 -10.53 12.07
CA ILE A 17 -3.83 -11.19 12.61
C ILE A 17 -4.94 -11.08 11.59
N TYR A 18 -5.46 -12.22 11.13
CA TYR A 18 -6.51 -12.26 10.11
C TYR A 18 -7.74 -11.43 10.51
N SER A 19 -8.19 -11.51 11.78
CA SER A 19 -9.37 -10.76 12.23
C SER A 19 -9.16 -9.25 12.17
N ASP A 20 -7.96 -8.77 12.45
CA ASP A 20 -7.60 -7.35 12.31
C ASP A 20 -7.57 -6.93 10.85
N PHE A 21 -7.00 -7.77 9.97
CA PHE A 21 -7.03 -7.54 8.53
C PHE A 21 -8.47 -7.42 8.01
N ILE A 22 -9.38 -8.33 8.39
CA ILE A 22 -10.79 -8.24 8.01
C ILE A 22 -11.41 -6.96 8.55
N ARG A 23 -11.26 -6.68 9.86
CA ARG A 23 -11.89 -5.53 10.50
C ARG A 23 -11.46 -4.21 9.84
N THR A 24 -10.18 -4.07 9.51
CA THR A 24 -9.63 -2.86 8.91
C THR A 24 -10.11 -2.65 7.47
N ASN A 25 -10.30 -3.73 6.69
CA ASN A 25 -10.56 -3.63 5.25
C ASN A 25 -12.03 -3.89 4.85
N ARG A 26 -12.90 -4.32 5.78
CA ARG A 26 -14.32 -4.66 5.50
C ARG A 26 -15.19 -3.49 5.01
N VAL A 27 -14.71 -2.25 5.19
CA VAL A 27 -15.44 -1.05 4.72
C VAL A 27 -15.38 -0.97 3.19
N GLU A 28 -14.27 -1.37 2.60
CA GLU A 28 -14.01 -1.25 1.16
C GLU A 28 -14.25 -2.57 0.41
N TYR A 29 -14.07 -3.72 1.08
CA TYR A 29 -14.09 -5.02 0.43
C TYR A 29 -15.03 -6.01 1.12
N SER A 30 -15.65 -6.88 0.30
CA SER A 30 -16.43 -8.00 0.81
C SER A 30 -15.56 -9.01 1.56
N LYS A 31 -16.14 -9.74 2.52
CA LYS A 31 -15.43 -10.81 3.23
C LYS A 31 -14.85 -11.86 2.29
N LYS A 32 -15.57 -12.24 1.24
CA LYS A 32 -15.10 -13.22 0.23
C LYS A 32 -13.85 -12.72 -0.50
N THR A 33 -13.81 -11.44 -0.85
CA THR A 33 -12.64 -10.80 -1.47
C THR A 33 -11.45 -10.82 -0.52
N LEU A 34 -11.67 -10.44 0.74
CA LEU A 34 -10.63 -10.40 1.76
C LEU A 34 -10.09 -11.80 2.09
N ASP A 35 -10.97 -12.81 2.15
CA ASP A 35 -10.57 -14.21 2.26
C ASP A 35 -9.68 -14.64 1.09
N GLY A 36 -10.01 -14.24 -0.13
CA GLY A 36 -9.16 -14.47 -1.30
C GLY A 36 -7.78 -13.84 -1.14
N LEU A 37 -7.73 -12.53 -0.86
CA LEU A 37 -6.49 -11.78 -0.69
C LEU A 37 -5.59 -12.34 0.42
N TRP A 38 -6.17 -12.74 1.55
CA TRP A 38 -5.42 -13.31 2.66
C TRP A 38 -4.75 -14.64 2.32
N ASN A 39 -5.33 -15.43 1.42
CA ASN A 39 -4.78 -16.74 1.04
C ASN A 39 -3.83 -16.64 -0.17
N LEU A 40 -3.78 -15.50 -0.86
CA LEU A 40 -2.86 -15.27 -1.97
C LEU A 40 -1.47 -14.84 -1.45
N ASN A 41 -0.48 -15.72 -1.62
CA ASN A 41 0.90 -15.46 -1.17
C ASN A 41 1.62 -14.38 -1.99
N ILE A 42 1.10 -14.05 -3.18
CA ILE A 42 1.62 -12.97 -4.03
C ILE A 42 1.26 -11.57 -3.52
N VAL A 43 0.29 -11.46 -2.61
CA VAL A 43 -0.15 -10.17 -2.09
C VAL A 43 0.76 -9.73 -0.96
N GLU A 44 1.35 -8.55 -1.09
CA GLU A 44 2.10 -7.93 0.01
C GLU A 44 1.11 -7.34 1.04
N LEU A 45 1.12 -7.88 2.25
CA LEU A 45 0.28 -7.38 3.34
C LEU A 45 1.15 -6.58 4.31
N TYR A 46 0.64 -5.42 4.75
CA TYR A 46 1.35 -4.53 5.66
C TYR A 46 0.62 -4.44 6.99
N CYS A 47 1.37 -4.38 8.09
CA CYS A 47 0.78 -4.00 9.38
C CYS A 47 0.37 -2.52 9.35
N CYS A 48 -0.56 -2.13 10.23
CA CYS A 48 -1.09 -0.77 10.26
C CYS A 48 -0.02 0.32 10.36
N ALA A 49 1.06 0.08 11.13
CA ALA A 49 2.14 1.05 11.28
C ALA A 49 2.93 1.24 9.98
N CYS A 50 3.33 0.15 9.32
CA CYS A 50 4.06 0.21 8.05
C CYS A 50 3.18 0.78 6.93
N PHE A 51 1.90 0.44 6.88
CA PHE A 51 0.98 1.00 5.89
C PHE A 51 0.80 2.52 6.04
N LYS A 52 0.67 3.02 7.28
CA LYS A 52 0.61 4.46 7.55
C LYS A 52 1.89 5.17 7.14
N ALA A 53 3.06 4.58 7.43
CA ALA A 53 4.34 5.15 7.02
C ALA A 53 4.48 5.20 5.49
N PHE A 54 4.06 4.13 4.80
CA PHE A 54 4.04 4.07 3.34
C PHE A 54 3.13 5.14 2.73
N LYS A 55 1.88 5.27 3.21
CA LYS A 55 0.97 6.33 2.77
C LYS A 55 1.54 7.72 2.98
N LYS A 56 2.09 8.00 4.16
CA LYS A 56 2.71 9.30 4.45
C LYS A 56 3.89 9.59 3.50
N LYS A 57 4.67 8.57 3.14
CA LYS A 57 5.77 8.73 2.18
C LYS A 57 5.22 9.10 0.79
N LEU A 58 4.19 8.41 0.31
CA LEU A 58 3.54 8.71 -0.98
C LEU A 58 2.99 10.14 -0.99
N GLU A 59 2.24 10.53 0.04
CA GLU A 59 1.68 11.89 0.18
C GLU A 59 2.78 12.97 0.15
N LEU A 60 3.93 12.69 0.78
CA LEU A 60 5.08 13.60 0.75
C LEU A 60 5.76 13.67 -0.61
N GLU A 61 5.82 12.56 -1.35
CA GLU A 61 6.36 12.53 -2.72
C GLU A 61 5.45 13.31 -3.68
N GLU A 62 4.14 13.10 -3.61
CA GLU A 62 3.16 13.88 -4.36
C GLU A 62 3.24 15.38 -4.04
N LEU A 63 3.38 15.73 -2.75
CA LEU A 63 3.52 17.12 -2.32
C LEU A 63 4.83 17.72 -2.84
N LYS A 64 5.94 16.98 -2.80
CA LYS A 64 7.22 17.41 -3.38
C LYS A 64 7.10 17.70 -4.87
N ASP A 65 6.47 16.82 -5.63
CA ASP A 65 6.29 17.02 -7.07
C ASP A 65 5.36 18.20 -7.37
N LYS A 66 4.37 18.49 -6.50
CA LYS A 66 3.52 19.70 -6.60
C LYS A 66 4.27 20.99 -6.25
N LEU A 67 5.09 20.99 -5.18
CA LEU A 67 5.83 22.17 -4.71
C LEU A 67 7.08 22.47 -5.54
N PHE A 68 7.72 21.43 -6.06
CA PHE A 68 8.94 21.52 -6.86
C PHE A 68 8.68 20.90 -8.24
N PRO A 69 7.88 21.58 -9.09
CA PRO A 69 7.65 21.09 -10.44
C PRO A 69 8.99 20.95 -11.14
N ARG A 70 9.24 19.76 -11.69
CA ARG A 70 10.47 19.50 -12.43
C ARG A 70 10.36 20.16 -13.78
N TYR A 71 11.41 20.85 -14.20
CA TYR A 71 11.49 21.46 -15.53
C TYR A 71 12.61 20.78 -16.32
N CYS A 72 12.41 20.61 -17.62
CA CYS A 72 13.49 20.19 -18.51
C CYS A 72 14.64 21.19 -18.41
N ALA A 73 15.85 20.72 -18.13
CA ALA A 73 17.03 21.59 -18.01
C ALA A 73 17.35 22.35 -19.32
N ILE A 74 16.91 21.82 -20.47
CA ILE A 74 17.17 22.37 -21.80
C ILE A 74 16.04 23.31 -22.23
N CYS A 75 14.80 22.81 -22.30
CA CYS A 75 13.68 23.57 -22.87
C CYS A 75 12.82 24.29 -21.82
N ARG A 76 13.14 24.15 -20.52
CA ARG A 76 12.44 24.74 -19.37
C ARG A 76 10.92 24.47 -19.31
N LYS A 77 10.42 23.50 -20.11
CA LYS A 77 9.03 23.03 -20.00
C LYS A 77 8.87 22.17 -18.75
N LYS A 78 7.72 22.26 -18.11
CA LYS A 78 7.34 21.41 -16.97
C LYS A 78 7.32 19.95 -17.42
N LEU A 79 7.94 19.07 -16.65
CA LEU A 79 7.87 17.64 -16.83
C LEU A 79 6.65 17.13 -16.07
N GLU A 80 5.75 16.44 -16.76
CA GLU A 80 4.64 15.74 -16.14
C GLU A 80 5.08 14.30 -15.86
N LEU A 81 5.01 13.89 -14.60
CA LEU A 81 5.20 12.50 -14.21
C LEU A 81 3.83 11.82 -14.32
N HIS A 82 3.70 10.87 -15.24
CA HIS A 82 2.55 9.97 -15.27
C HIS A 82 2.80 8.79 -14.32
N GLU A 83 1.79 8.45 -13.52
CA GLU A 83 1.81 7.20 -12.75
C GLU A 83 1.85 6.00 -13.71
N PRO A 84 2.62 4.94 -13.41
CA PRO A 84 2.51 3.70 -14.14
C PRO A 84 1.12 3.07 -13.92
N PRO A 85 0.57 2.35 -14.92
CA PRO A 85 -0.77 1.77 -14.90
C PRO A 85 -0.97 0.70 -13.82
#